data_AF-A0A9Q2NSZ5-F1
#
_entry.id   AF-A0A9Q2NSZ5-F1
#
_cell.length_a   1.000
_cell.length_b   1.000
_cell.length_c   1.000
_cell.angle_alpha   90.00
_cell.angle_beta   90.00
_cell.angle_gamma   90.00
#
_symmetry.space_group_name_H-M   'P 1'
#
loop_
_entity.id
_entity.type
_entity.pdbx_description
1 polymer ?
#
loop_
_entity_poly.entity_id
_entity_poly.type
_entity_poly.pdbx_seq_one_letter_code
_entity_poly.pdbx_strand_id
1 'polypeptide(L)'
;MTFQKNQQLYTLTGEAFAFDHAIDGTAYVRPMIVVTYQSGYGDEIHEEQVTEAAGHFVAMPSADLFTSPPVGLVDSEIQAKRKELDELSASAAKELKQTKAELSKVQFDLSRSKGELDRWMDQHRPLIDVGKLMDGQTLYPLSVRENPYHKGREIPRIPSMRNAGILTLTSGNFEKGQPWVCKQYASDTYGSSFRFFDTEEERSAVISAEFDAACDHFRAKPDFDTTSYTTGTTLHYGTLQRWVEAHPALSIPDDIEAIKAENDAKKVAERKAKLAAELASIDGGVVE
;
A
#
# COMPACT_ATOMS: atom_id res chain seq x y z
N MET A 1 -3.61 -73.13 10.43
CA MET A 1 -4.19 -71.79 10.75
C MET A 1 -5.56 -72.02 11.34
N THR A 2 -5.94 -71.27 12.38
CA THR A 2 -7.25 -71.39 13.00
C THR A 2 -8.00 -70.08 12.75
N PHE A 3 -9.01 -70.12 11.86
CA PHE A 3 -9.86 -68.96 11.58
C PHE A 3 -10.94 -68.82 12.64
N GLN A 4 -11.33 -67.58 12.95
CA GLN A 4 -12.45 -67.30 13.86
C GLN A 4 -13.75 -67.16 13.07
N LYS A 5 -14.87 -67.58 13.67
CA LYS A 5 -16.20 -67.41 13.05
C LYS A 5 -16.48 -65.91 12.81
N ASN A 6 -17.02 -65.61 11.63
CA ASN A 6 -17.23 -64.28 11.06
C ASN A 6 -15.96 -63.45 10.83
N GLN A 7 -14.77 -64.06 10.86
CA GLN A 7 -13.53 -63.38 10.46
C GLN A 7 -13.57 -63.11 8.95
N GLN A 8 -13.23 -61.88 8.55
CA GLN A 8 -13.08 -61.52 7.15
C GLN A 8 -11.77 -62.09 6.59
N LEU A 9 -11.88 -62.83 5.50
CA LEU A 9 -10.79 -63.46 4.77
C LEU A 9 -10.82 -63.01 3.31
N TYR A 10 -9.68 -63.11 2.64
CA TYR A 10 -9.50 -62.66 1.27
C TYR A 10 -8.94 -63.80 0.43
N THR A 11 -9.41 -63.92 -0.81
CA THR A 11 -8.77 -64.79 -1.80
C THR A 11 -7.50 -64.14 -2.36
N LEU A 12 -6.71 -64.91 -3.13
CA LEU A 12 -5.58 -64.36 -3.90
C LEU A 12 -6.00 -63.25 -4.88
N THR A 13 -7.26 -63.24 -5.31
CA THR A 13 -7.87 -62.22 -6.17
C THR A 13 -8.47 -61.04 -5.40
N GLY A 14 -8.38 -61.04 -4.06
CA GLY A 14 -8.81 -59.95 -3.19
C GLY A 14 -10.30 -59.90 -2.87
N GLU A 15 -11.07 -60.90 -3.30
CA GLU A 15 -12.47 -61.02 -2.94
C GLU A 15 -12.61 -61.31 -1.44
N ALA A 16 -13.46 -60.54 -0.77
CA ALA A 16 -13.68 -60.66 0.66
C ALA A 16 -14.77 -61.70 0.98
N PHE A 17 -14.53 -62.51 1.99
CA PHE A 17 -15.44 -63.52 2.49
C PHE A 17 -15.49 -63.50 4.02
N ALA A 18 -16.64 -63.82 4.61
CA ALA A 18 -16.78 -64.09 6.04
C ALA A 18 -16.63 -65.59 6.31
N PHE A 19 -15.71 -65.96 7.20
CA PHE A 19 -15.50 -67.35 7.60
C PHE A 19 -16.64 -67.86 8.49
N ASP A 20 -17.17 -69.06 8.24
CA ASP A 20 -18.18 -69.66 9.14
C ASP A 20 -17.60 -70.85 9.90
N HIS A 21 -17.12 -71.88 9.19
CA HIS A 21 -16.49 -73.06 9.76
C HIS A 21 -15.59 -73.77 8.74
N ALA A 22 -14.77 -74.71 9.21
CA ALA A 22 -13.92 -75.55 8.36
C ALA A 22 -14.05 -77.02 8.75
N ILE A 23 -14.06 -77.90 7.75
CA ILE A 23 -14.12 -79.37 7.90
C ILE A 23 -13.09 -79.95 6.95
N ASP A 24 -12.20 -80.82 7.45
CA ASP A 24 -11.21 -81.57 6.68
C ASP A 24 -10.41 -80.72 5.66
N GLY A 25 -9.98 -79.52 6.06
CA GLY A 25 -9.18 -78.61 5.24
C GLY A 25 -9.98 -77.75 4.25
N THR A 26 -11.29 -77.96 4.13
CA THR A 26 -12.20 -77.12 3.34
C THR A 26 -12.83 -76.07 4.26
N ALA A 27 -12.70 -74.79 3.89
CA ALA A 27 -13.35 -73.68 4.56
C ALA A 27 -14.70 -73.38 3.89
N TYR A 28 -15.75 -73.28 4.69
CA TYR A 28 -17.05 -72.79 4.27
C TYR A 28 -17.14 -71.31 4.61
N VAL A 29 -17.21 -70.49 3.57
CA VAL A 29 -17.15 -69.03 3.68
C VAL A 29 -18.34 -68.40 2.96
N ARG A 30 -18.69 -67.18 3.35
CA ARG A 30 -19.79 -66.41 2.75
C ARG A 30 -19.20 -65.21 1.99
N PRO A 31 -19.47 -65.05 0.69
CA PRO A 31 -19.02 -63.86 -0.05
C PRO A 31 -19.54 -62.59 0.62
N MET A 32 -18.68 -61.58 0.74
CA MET A 32 -19.10 -60.26 1.17
C MET A 32 -19.70 -59.52 -0.04
N ILE A 33 -20.97 -59.15 0.05
CA ILE A 33 -21.70 -58.42 -1.00
C ILE A 33 -21.96 -56.99 -0.54
N VAL A 34 -21.95 -56.05 -1.49
CA VAL A 34 -22.35 -54.66 -1.24
C VAL A 34 -23.86 -54.58 -1.32
N VAL A 35 -24.49 -54.15 -0.23
CA VAL A 35 -25.93 -53.89 -0.15
C VAL A 35 -26.11 -52.38 -0.06
N THR A 36 -26.86 -51.81 -1.01
CA THR A 36 -27.21 -50.40 -0.99
C THR A 36 -28.55 -50.24 -0.27
N TYR A 37 -28.53 -49.62 0.90
CA TYR A 37 -29.73 -49.19 1.59
C TYR A 37 -30.12 -47.81 1.08
N GLN A 38 -31.32 -47.72 0.52
CA GLN A 38 -31.93 -46.44 0.18
C GLN A 38 -32.86 -46.06 1.32
N SER A 39 -32.60 -44.91 1.95
CA SER A 39 -33.49 -44.33 2.94
C SER A 39 -33.77 -42.87 2.57
N GLY A 40 -35.03 -42.45 2.70
CA GLY A 40 -35.48 -41.13 2.29
C GLY A 40 -36.98 -40.96 2.44
N TYR A 41 -37.42 -39.71 2.53
CA TYR A 41 -38.83 -39.33 2.54
C TYR A 41 -39.00 -38.09 1.66
N GLY A 42 -39.78 -38.20 0.58
CA GLY A 42 -39.90 -37.11 -0.42
C GLY A 42 -38.81 -37.16 -1.49
N ASP A 43 -38.24 -35.99 -1.84
CA ASP A 43 -37.27 -35.82 -2.93
C ASP A 43 -35.79 -36.03 -2.51
N GLU A 44 -35.52 -36.27 -1.22
CA GLU A 44 -34.17 -36.57 -0.72
C GLU A 44 -33.99 -38.07 -0.56
N ILE A 45 -33.19 -38.67 -1.46
CA ILE A 45 -32.76 -40.07 -1.39
C ILE A 45 -31.33 -40.11 -0.86
N HIS A 46 -31.15 -40.74 0.30
CA HIS A 46 -29.83 -41.06 0.83
C HIS A 46 -29.50 -42.52 0.54
N GLU A 47 -28.38 -42.74 -0.15
CA GLU A 47 -27.85 -44.07 -0.42
C GLU A 47 -26.69 -44.36 0.53
N GLU A 48 -26.83 -45.40 1.33
CA GLU A 48 -25.76 -45.91 2.18
C GLU A 48 -25.35 -47.29 1.68
N GLN A 49 -24.07 -47.45 1.34
CA GLN A 49 -23.52 -48.74 0.91
C GLN A 49 -22.88 -49.44 2.10
N VAL A 50 -23.39 -50.62 2.46
CA VAL A 50 -22.86 -51.46 3.54
C VAL A 50 -22.43 -52.80 2.96
N THR A 51 -21.37 -53.38 3.48
CA THR A 51 -20.92 -54.72 3.06
C THR A 51 -21.41 -55.78 4.03
N GLU A 52 -22.16 -56.78 3.53
CA GLU A 52 -22.73 -57.85 4.36
C GLU A 52 -22.39 -59.24 3.80
N ALA A 53 -22.38 -60.27 4.67
CA ALA A 53 -22.14 -61.64 4.26
C ALA A 53 -23.37 -62.22 3.54
N ALA A 54 -23.20 -62.75 2.34
CA ALA A 54 -24.27 -63.33 1.55
C ALA A 54 -24.95 -64.52 2.27
N GLY A 55 -26.22 -64.77 1.94
CA GLY A 55 -27.01 -65.85 2.53
C GLY A 55 -26.60 -67.27 2.11
N HIS A 56 -25.66 -67.40 1.18
CA HIS A 56 -25.18 -68.69 0.67
C HIS A 56 -23.71 -68.93 1.02
N PHE A 57 -23.34 -70.20 1.10
CA PHE A 57 -21.97 -70.63 1.36
C PHE A 57 -21.24 -70.99 0.07
N VAL A 58 -19.95 -70.70 0.05
CA VAL A 58 -18.99 -71.16 -0.95
C VAL A 58 -17.96 -72.02 -0.22
N ALA A 59 -17.70 -73.22 -0.76
CA ALA A 59 -16.67 -74.11 -0.24
C ALA A 59 -15.35 -73.84 -0.96
N MET A 60 -14.29 -73.55 -0.22
CA MET A 60 -12.96 -73.27 -0.77
C MET A 60 -11.85 -73.95 0.04
N PRO A 61 -10.70 -74.25 -0.57
CA PRO A 61 -9.54 -74.71 0.17
C PRO A 61 -9.09 -73.65 1.20
N SER A 62 -8.85 -74.05 2.44
CA SER A 62 -8.41 -73.12 3.49
C SER A 62 -7.05 -72.46 3.18
N ALA A 63 -6.25 -73.06 2.29
CA ALA A 63 -4.96 -72.55 1.85
C ALA A 63 -5.06 -71.34 0.90
N ASP A 64 -6.22 -71.13 0.29
CA ASP A 64 -6.45 -70.05 -0.67
C ASP A 64 -7.04 -68.78 -0.01
N LEU A 65 -7.19 -68.81 1.33
CA LEU A 65 -7.79 -67.75 2.13
C LEU A 65 -6.74 -67.10 3.04
N PHE A 66 -6.67 -65.78 2.97
CA PHE A 66 -5.69 -64.95 3.67
C PHE A 66 -6.41 -63.98 4.62
N THR A 67 -5.78 -63.67 5.74
CA THR A 67 -6.34 -62.74 6.75
C THR A 67 -6.20 -61.27 6.36
N SER A 68 -5.57 -60.97 5.23
CA SER A 68 -5.33 -59.62 4.74
C SER A 68 -5.50 -59.59 3.22
N PRO A 69 -5.94 -58.46 2.64
CA PRO A 69 -6.06 -58.34 1.20
C PRO A 69 -4.70 -58.53 0.51
N PRO A 70 -4.66 -59.05 -0.73
CA PRO A 70 -3.42 -59.15 -1.50
C PRO A 70 -2.79 -57.77 -1.69
N VAL A 71 -1.51 -57.65 -1.30
CA VAL A 71 -0.75 -56.38 -1.37
C VAL A 71 -0.77 -55.76 -2.78
N GLY A 72 -0.76 -56.59 -3.84
CA GLY A 72 -0.77 -56.13 -5.23
C GLY A 72 -2.04 -55.37 -5.65
N LEU A 73 -3.21 -55.69 -5.08
CA LEU A 73 -4.45 -54.94 -5.37
C LEU A 73 -4.44 -53.59 -4.66
N VAL A 74 -4.04 -53.58 -3.39
CA VAL A 74 -3.88 -52.34 -2.61
C VAL A 74 -2.86 -51.41 -3.28
N ASP A 75 -1.76 -51.94 -3.80
CA ASP A 75 -0.77 -51.15 -4.54
C ASP A 75 -1.34 -50.54 -5.83
N SER A 76 -2.20 -51.27 -6.56
CA SER A 76 -2.84 -50.78 -7.77
C SER A 76 -3.84 -49.65 -7.48
N GLU A 77 -4.63 -49.76 -6.40
CA GLU A 77 -5.54 -48.71 -5.93
C GLU A 77 -4.77 -47.48 -5.45
N ILE A 78 -3.67 -47.68 -4.72
CA ILE A 78 -2.78 -46.59 -4.29
C ILE A 78 -2.21 -45.85 -5.51
N GLN A 79 -1.77 -46.58 -6.55
CA GLN A 79 -1.27 -45.96 -7.78
C GLN A 79 -2.36 -45.18 -8.52
N ALA A 80 -3.57 -45.74 -8.61
CA ALA A 80 -4.71 -45.05 -9.22
C ALA A 80 -5.06 -43.76 -8.47
N LYS A 81 -5.12 -43.82 -7.12
CA LYS A 81 -5.40 -42.64 -6.28
C LYS A 81 -4.29 -41.61 -6.30
N ARG A 82 -3.02 -42.01 -6.39
CA ARG A 82 -1.91 -41.08 -6.59
C ARG A 82 -2.03 -40.33 -7.91
N LYS A 83 -2.37 -41.04 -9.00
CA LYS A 83 -2.57 -40.42 -10.30
C LYS A 83 -3.73 -39.43 -10.31
N GLU A 84 -4.86 -39.78 -9.68
CA GLU A 84 -6.01 -38.87 -9.52
C GLU A 84 -5.63 -37.60 -8.74
N LEU A 85 -4.84 -37.76 -7.68
CA LEU A 85 -4.34 -36.65 -6.87
C LEU A 85 -3.36 -35.76 -7.65
N ASP A 86 -2.47 -36.36 -8.45
CA ASP A 86 -1.56 -35.63 -9.33
C ASP A 86 -2.32 -34.82 -10.38
N GLU A 87 -3.35 -35.40 -11.02
CA GLU A 87 -4.21 -34.72 -11.99
C GLU A 87 -4.99 -33.56 -11.36
N LEU A 88 -5.58 -33.77 -10.17
CA LEU A 88 -6.26 -32.71 -9.42
C LEU A 88 -5.31 -31.58 -9.02
N SER A 89 -4.10 -31.94 -8.54
CA SER A 89 -3.09 -30.95 -8.14
C SER A 89 -2.60 -30.12 -9.32
N ALA A 90 -2.46 -30.73 -10.50
CA ALA A 90 -2.09 -30.03 -11.72
C ALA A 90 -3.19 -29.08 -12.20
N SER A 91 -4.46 -29.48 -12.09
CA SER A 91 -5.60 -28.61 -12.40
C SER A 91 -5.67 -27.41 -11.45
N ALA A 92 -5.57 -27.66 -10.14
CA ALA A 92 -5.59 -26.62 -9.12
C ALA A 92 -4.42 -25.63 -9.30
N ALA A 93 -3.22 -26.12 -9.62
CA ALA A 93 -2.06 -25.28 -9.89
C ALA A 93 -2.27 -24.39 -11.14
N LYS A 94 -2.93 -24.91 -12.16
CA LYS A 94 -3.27 -24.16 -13.39
C LYS A 94 -4.28 -23.05 -13.11
N GLU A 95 -5.36 -23.36 -12.39
CA GLU A 95 -6.37 -22.38 -11.99
C GLU A 95 -5.75 -21.29 -11.11
N LEU A 96 -4.97 -21.66 -10.11
CA LEU A 96 -4.30 -20.71 -9.23
C LEU A 96 -3.36 -19.78 -10.00
N LYS A 97 -2.66 -20.30 -11.02
CA LYS A 97 -1.83 -19.47 -11.92
C LYS A 97 -2.68 -18.49 -12.73
N GLN A 98 -3.83 -18.92 -13.24
CA GLN A 98 -4.76 -18.04 -13.97
C GLN A 98 -5.32 -16.95 -13.05
N THR A 99 -5.82 -17.31 -11.87
CA THR A 99 -6.35 -16.34 -10.89
C THR A 99 -5.29 -15.32 -10.48
N LYS A 100 -4.04 -15.75 -10.25
CA LYS A 100 -2.93 -14.82 -9.95
C LYS A 100 -2.64 -13.86 -11.10
N ALA A 101 -2.70 -14.34 -12.35
CA ALA A 101 -2.49 -13.50 -13.51
C ALA A 101 -3.61 -12.46 -13.66
N GLU A 102 -4.86 -12.86 -13.47
CA GLU A 102 -6.03 -11.97 -13.49
C GLU A 102 -5.97 -10.92 -12.38
N LEU A 103 -5.66 -11.34 -11.15
CA LEU A 103 -5.51 -10.44 -10.02
C LEU A 103 -4.41 -9.40 -10.27
N SER A 104 -3.27 -9.82 -10.82
CA SER A 104 -2.18 -8.90 -11.18
C SER A 104 -2.62 -7.89 -12.24
N LYS A 105 -3.39 -8.34 -13.25
CA LYS A 105 -3.93 -7.47 -14.30
C LYS A 105 -4.92 -6.45 -13.72
N VAL A 106 -5.86 -6.88 -12.89
CA VAL A 106 -6.85 -6.00 -12.25
C VAL A 106 -6.16 -4.98 -11.35
N GLN A 107 -5.13 -5.38 -10.59
CA GLN A 107 -4.35 -4.45 -9.77
C GLN A 107 -3.62 -3.41 -10.61
N PHE A 108 -3.03 -3.82 -11.74
CA PHE A 108 -2.39 -2.90 -12.67
C PHE A 108 -3.40 -1.89 -13.24
N ASP A 109 -4.55 -2.36 -13.71
CA ASP A 109 -5.62 -1.52 -14.25
C ASP A 109 -6.15 -0.54 -13.19
N LEU A 110 -6.35 -1.00 -11.95
CA LEU A 110 -6.75 -0.14 -10.83
C LEU A 110 -5.72 0.95 -10.55
N SER A 111 -4.44 0.61 -10.46
CA SER A 111 -3.37 1.60 -10.24
C SER A 111 -3.30 2.61 -11.39
N ARG A 112 -3.48 2.16 -12.63
CA ARG A 112 -3.53 3.04 -13.80
C ARG A 112 -4.72 4.00 -13.72
N SER A 113 -5.92 3.49 -13.44
CA SER A 113 -7.11 4.33 -13.34
C SER A 113 -7.02 5.32 -12.18
N LYS A 114 -6.42 4.93 -11.04
CA LYS A 114 -6.11 5.87 -9.95
C LYS A 114 -5.19 6.99 -10.41
N GLY A 115 -4.09 6.66 -11.09
CA GLY A 115 -3.18 7.69 -11.63
C GLY A 115 -3.80 8.54 -12.76
N GLU A 116 -4.79 8.03 -13.50
CA GLU A 116 -5.58 8.83 -14.44
C GLU A 116 -6.53 9.78 -13.70
N LEU A 117 -7.19 9.32 -12.64
CA LEU A 117 -8.04 10.15 -11.79
C LEU A 117 -7.25 11.25 -11.07
N ASP A 118 -6.11 10.92 -10.46
CA ASP A 118 -5.27 11.90 -9.75
C ASP A 118 -4.81 13.01 -10.69
N ARG A 119 -4.36 12.65 -11.90
CA ARG A 119 -3.99 13.63 -12.94
C ARG A 119 -5.17 14.50 -13.36
N TRP A 120 -6.36 13.92 -13.49
CA TRP A 120 -7.56 14.67 -13.84
C TRP A 120 -7.95 15.63 -12.72
N MET A 121 -7.94 15.16 -11.47
CA MET A 121 -8.23 15.98 -10.28
C MET A 121 -7.26 17.15 -10.16
N ASP A 122 -5.96 16.93 -10.38
CA ASP A 122 -4.95 17.98 -10.36
C ASP A 122 -5.13 18.98 -11.51
N GLN A 123 -5.40 18.48 -12.72
CA GLN A 123 -5.58 19.33 -13.90
C GLN A 123 -6.84 20.21 -13.80
N HIS A 124 -7.91 19.68 -13.22
CA HIS A 124 -9.22 20.33 -13.16
C HIS A 124 -9.57 20.88 -11.77
N ARG A 125 -8.61 20.91 -10.84
CA ARG A 125 -8.81 21.41 -9.47
C ARG A 125 -9.47 22.79 -9.40
N PRO A 126 -9.09 23.80 -10.20
CA PRO A 126 -9.76 25.10 -10.13
C PRO A 126 -11.26 25.05 -10.44
N LEU A 127 -11.70 24.13 -11.32
CA LEU A 127 -13.13 23.94 -11.61
C LEU A 127 -13.86 23.30 -10.43
N ILE A 128 -13.22 22.32 -9.79
CA ILE A 128 -13.75 21.64 -8.60
C ILE A 128 -13.88 22.64 -7.44
N ASP A 129 -12.84 23.44 -7.21
CA ASP A 129 -12.84 24.47 -6.16
C ASP A 129 -13.94 25.51 -6.38
N VAL A 130 -14.18 25.93 -7.63
CA VAL A 130 -15.31 26.83 -7.97
C VAL A 130 -16.64 26.18 -7.64
N GLY A 131 -16.83 24.89 -7.99
CA GLY A 131 -18.04 24.15 -7.64
C GLY A 131 -18.30 24.14 -6.13
N LYS A 132 -17.28 23.78 -5.34
CA LYS A 132 -17.36 23.79 -3.87
C LYS A 132 -17.70 25.17 -3.31
N LEU A 133 -17.09 26.23 -3.83
CA LEU A 133 -17.38 27.61 -3.43
C LEU A 133 -18.82 28.01 -3.79
N MET A 134 -19.32 27.60 -4.96
CA MET A 134 -20.70 27.85 -5.38
C MET A 134 -21.72 27.10 -4.53
N ASP A 135 -21.35 25.91 -4.03
CA ASP A 135 -22.14 25.13 -3.08
C ASP A 135 -22.09 25.70 -1.64
N GLY A 136 -21.36 26.80 -1.43
CA GLY A 136 -21.23 27.47 -0.13
C GLY A 136 -20.25 26.79 0.83
N GLN A 137 -19.40 25.88 0.34
CA GLN A 137 -18.35 25.29 1.16
C GLN A 137 -17.27 26.32 1.49
N THR A 138 -16.78 26.28 2.72
CA THR A 138 -15.64 27.11 3.15
C THR A 138 -14.35 26.45 2.71
N LEU A 139 -13.58 27.12 1.86
CA LEU A 139 -12.26 26.69 1.44
C LEU A 139 -11.18 27.66 1.94
N TYR A 140 -9.99 27.13 2.17
CA TYR A 140 -8.88 27.89 2.74
C TYR A 140 -7.82 28.18 1.67
N PRO A 141 -7.70 29.42 1.18
CA PRO A 141 -6.72 29.75 0.15
C PRO A 141 -5.31 29.89 0.73
N LEU A 142 -4.31 29.45 -0.02
CA LEU A 142 -2.89 29.68 0.27
C LEU A 142 -2.11 29.90 -1.02
N SER A 143 -1.31 30.97 -1.05
CA SER A 143 -0.29 31.17 -2.08
C SER A 143 1.05 30.66 -1.55
N VAL A 144 1.65 29.74 -2.28
CA VAL A 144 3.02 29.24 -2.05
C VAL A 144 3.83 29.56 -3.29
N ARG A 145 5.02 30.12 -3.09
CA ARG A 145 5.90 30.53 -4.18
C ARG A 145 7.36 30.27 -3.81
N GLU A 146 8.14 29.90 -4.81
CA GLU A 146 9.60 29.91 -4.70
C GLU A 146 10.14 31.30 -5.05
N ASN A 147 11.02 31.82 -4.21
CA ASN A 147 11.65 33.10 -4.45
C ASN A 147 12.67 32.98 -5.59
N PRO A 148 12.58 33.84 -6.63
CA PRO A 148 13.44 33.71 -7.79
C PRO A 148 14.93 33.97 -7.50
N TYR A 149 15.25 34.71 -6.44
CA TYR A 149 16.62 35.13 -6.11
C TYR A 149 17.36 34.07 -5.30
N HIS A 150 16.80 33.68 -4.14
CA HIS A 150 17.47 32.73 -3.24
C HIS A 150 17.04 31.28 -3.44
N LYS A 151 16.12 30.97 -4.36
CA LYS A 151 15.61 29.62 -4.67
C LYS A 151 15.00 28.87 -3.48
N GLY A 152 14.79 29.56 -2.36
CA GLY A 152 14.07 29.04 -1.21
C GLY A 152 12.58 29.38 -1.29
N ARG A 153 11.79 28.84 -0.37
CA ARG A 153 10.36 29.13 -0.28
C ARG A 153 10.10 30.52 0.30
N GLU A 154 9.22 31.27 -0.35
CA GLU A 154 8.64 32.48 0.23
C GLU A 154 7.65 32.11 1.32
N ILE A 155 7.45 33.01 2.29
CA ILE A 155 6.45 32.85 3.34
C ILE A 155 5.07 32.71 2.70
N PRO A 156 4.37 31.57 2.90
CA PRO A 156 3.04 31.36 2.39
C PRO A 156 2.11 32.43 2.94
N ARG A 157 1.27 32.96 2.07
CA ARG A 157 0.34 34.04 2.44
C ARG A 157 -1.06 33.74 1.97
N ILE A 158 -2.03 34.31 2.68
CA ILE A 158 -3.42 34.35 2.23
C ILE A 158 -3.51 35.36 1.09
N PRO A 159 -3.91 34.95 -0.12
CA PRO A 159 -4.00 35.84 -1.28
C PRO A 159 -5.11 36.89 -1.13
N SER A 160 -4.93 38.04 -1.78
CA SER A 160 -6.00 39.03 -1.90
C SER A 160 -7.10 38.51 -2.82
N MET A 161 -8.27 38.25 -2.25
CA MET A 161 -9.41 37.62 -2.94
C MET A 161 -10.29 38.61 -3.71
N ARG A 162 -10.06 39.92 -3.60
CA ARG A 162 -10.93 40.97 -4.18
C ARG A 162 -11.20 40.76 -5.69
N ASN A 163 -10.17 40.39 -6.44
CA ASN A 163 -10.24 40.11 -7.88
C ASN A 163 -9.59 38.75 -8.19
N ALA A 164 -9.88 37.71 -7.41
CA ALA A 164 -9.31 36.38 -7.66
C ALA A 164 -9.80 35.83 -9.01
N GLY A 165 -8.85 35.53 -9.91
CA GLY A 165 -9.11 34.82 -11.16
C GLY A 165 -8.93 33.33 -10.95
N ILE A 166 -10.02 32.59 -10.81
CA ILE A 166 -9.98 31.14 -10.49
C ILE A 166 -10.01 30.28 -11.77
N LEU A 167 -10.81 30.68 -12.78
CA LEU A 167 -10.83 30.05 -14.10
C LEU A 167 -10.38 31.08 -15.13
N THR A 168 -9.26 30.84 -15.79
CA THR A 168 -8.75 31.71 -16.85
C THR A 168 -8.26 30.87 -18.01
N LEU A 169 -8.79 31.15 -19.20
CA LEU A 169 -8.29 30.61 -20.46
C LEU A 169 -6.91 31.21 -20.73
N THR A 170 -5.88 30.37 -20.81
CA THR A 170 -4.52 30.80 -21.16
C THR A 170 -4.32 30.93 -22.66
N SER A 171 -4.95 30.04 -23.42
CA SER A 171 -4.81 29.96 -24.87
C SER A 171 -5.90 29.08 -25.47
N GLY A 172 -5.96 29.05 -26.79
CA GLY A 172 -6.98 28.34 -27.55
C GLY A 172 -7.85 29.33 -28.31
N ASN A 173 -8.38 28.86 -29.43
CA ASN A 173 -9.20 29.64 -30.32
C ASN A 173 -10.24 28.70 -30.92
N PHE A 174 -11.46 28.79 -30.40
CA PHE A 174 -12.57 27.96 -30.82
C PHE A 174 -12.85 28.12 -32.32
N GLU A 175 -12.82 29.35 -32.82
CA GLU A 175 -13.06 29.68 -34.24
C GLU A 175 -11.98 29.11 -35.17
N LYS A 176 -10.78 28.81 -34.64
CA LYS A 176 -9.67 28.19 -35.38
C LYS A 176 -9.51 26.69 -35.05
N GLY A 177 -10.45 26.08 -34.33
CA GLY A 177 -10.38 24.67 -33.92
C GLY A 177 -9.26 24.35 -32.94
N GLN A 178 -8.67 25.35 -32.28
CA GLN A 178 -7.61 25.15 -31.29
C GLN A 178 -8.22 24.87 -29.92
N PRO A 179 -7.78 23.80 -29.22
CA PRO A 179 -8.33 23.45 -27.92
C PRO A 179 -8.07 24.56 -26.90
N TRP A 180 -9.06 24.82 -26.05
CA TRP A 180 -8.91 25.72 -24.93
C TRP A 180 -7.98 25.12 -23.88
N VAL A 181 -7.04 25.93 -23.41
CA VAL A 181 -6.16 25.61 -22.30
C VAL A 181 -6.54 26.51 -21.14
N CYS A 182 -6.87 25.91 -20.00
CA CYS A 182 -7.15 26.64 -18.76
C CYS A 182 -5.91 26.66 -17.86
N LYS A 183 -5.73 27.73 -17.08
CA LYS A 183 -4.75 27.73 -15.98
C LYS A 183 -5.10 26.62 -14.99
N GLN A 184 -4.07 25.89 -14.57
CA GLN A 184 -4.16 24.83 -13.54
C GLN A 184 -4.25 25.39 -12.10
N TYR A 185 -4.11 26.71 -11.94
CA TYR A 185 -4.08 27.36 -10.63
C TYR A 185 -4.91 28.63 -10.65
N ALA A 186 -5.53 28.94 -9.50
CA ALA A 186 -6.13 30.23 -9.27
C ALA A 186 -5.02 31.30 -9.15
N SER A 187 -5.34 32.53 -9.50
CA SER A 187 -4.42 33.67 -9.42
C SER A 187 -5.05 34.82 -8.65
N ASP A 188 -4.26 35.42 -7.75
CA ASP A 188 -4.69 36.56 -6.95
C ASP A 188 -4.75 37.85 -7.78
N THR A 189 -5.12 38.95 -7.13
CA THR A 189 -5.21 40.28 -7.78
C THR A 189 -3.88 40.75 -8.40
N TYR A 190 -2.75 40.21 -7.94
CA TYR A 190 -1.39 40.51 -8.42
C TYR A 190 -0.86 39.45 -9.39
N GLY A 191 -1.70 38.49 -9.80
CA GLY A 191 -1.33 37.40 -10.69
C GLY A 191 -0.52 36.28 -10.04
N SER A 192 -0.38 36.27 -8.71
CA SER A 192 0.33 35.21 -7.98
C SER A 192 -0.54 33.97 -7.89
N SER A 193 0.03 32.81 -8.17
CA SER A 193 -0.67 31.53 -8.09
C SER A 193 -1.02 31.18 -6.64
N PHE A 194 -2.22 30.63 -6.44
CA PHE A 194 -2.65 30.07 -5.17
C PHE A 194 -3.57 28.86 -5.41
N ARG A 195 -3.80 28.10 -4.35
CA ARG A 195 -4.75 26.97 -4.34
C ARG A 195 -5.63 27.00 -3.10
N PHE A 196 -6.76 26.33 -3.18
CA PHE A 196 -7.65 26.09 -2.05
C PHE A 196 -7.38 24.74 -1.39
N PHE A 197 -7.59 24.72 -0.08
CA PHE A 197 -7.61 23.53 0.75
C PHE A 197 -9.00 23.34 1.35
N ASP A 198 -9.37 22.07 1.55
CA ASP A 198 -10.68 21.72 2.06
C ASP A 198 -10.76 21.96 3.58
N THR A 199 -9.62 21.88 4.26
CA THR A 199 -9.52 22.05 5.71
C THR A 199 -8.37 22.99 6.11
N GLU A 200 -8.47 23.55 7.31
CA GLU A 200 -7.40 24.39 7.87
C GLU A 200 -6.18 23.56 8.28
N GLU A 201 -6.40 22.30 8.67
CA GLU A 201 -5.37 21.33 9.00
C GLU A 201 -4.51 21.00 7.77
N GLU A 202 -5.13 20.76 6.60
CA GLU A 202 -4.40 20.55 5.35
C GLU A 202 -3.56 21.76 4.96
N ARG A 203 -4.14 22.96 5.08
CA ARG A 203 -3.41 24.22 4.83
C ARG A 203 -2.21 24.35 5.75
N SER A 204 -2.39 24.07 7.04
CA SER A 204 -1.34 24.18 8.07
C SER A 204 -0.24 23.13 7.89
N ALA A 205 -0.60 21.91 7.47
CA ALA A 205 0.36 20.87 7.13
C ALA A 205 1.25 21.29 5.95
N VAL A 206 0.67 21.94 4.92
CA VAL A 206 1.45 22.49 3.80
C VAL A 206 2.37 23.61 4.26
N ILE A 207 1.88 24.53 5.09
CA ILE A 207 2.73 25.61 5.63
C ILE A 207 3.93 25.03 6.39
N SER A 208 3.71 23.99 7.20
CA SER A 208 4.77 23.31 7.95
C SER A 208 5.78 22.64 7.04
N ALA A 209 5.32 21.88 6.04
CA ALA A 209 6.19 21.21 5.07
C ALA A 209 7.04 22.20 4.23
N GLU A 210 6.46 23.34 3.85
CA GLU A 210 7.20 24.37 3.11
C GLU A 210 8.22 25.10 4.01
N PHE A 211 7.93 25.23 5.31
CA PHE A 211 8.87 25.77 6.29
C PHE A 211 10.04 24.80 6.54
N ASP A 212 9.78 23.50 6.65
CA ASP A 212 10.83 22.48 6.77
C ASP A 212 11.77 22.52 5.56
N ALA A 213 11.21 22.62 4.35
CA ALA A 213 11.99 22.78 3.13
C ALA A 213 12.81 24.09 3.12
N ALA A 214 12.27 25.18 3.66
CA ALA A 214 13.00 26.44 3.83
C ALA A 214 14.15 26.30 4.83
N CYS A 215 13.95 25.58 5.94
CA CYS A 215 14.98 25.29 6.93
C CYS A 215 16.10 24.43 6.33
N ASP A 216 15.77 23.40 5.53
CA ASP A 216 16.76 22.58 4.83
C ASP A 216 17.58 23.38 3.83
N HIS A 217 16.92 24.28 3.09
CA HIS A 217 17.61 25.19 2.18
C HIS A 217 18.53 26.17 2.92
N PHE A 218 18.10 26.67 4.09
CA PHE A 218 18.94 27.47 4.97
C PHE A 218 20.18 26.70 5.43
N ARG A 219 20.02 25.44 5.86
CA ARG A 219 21.13 24.58 6.30
C ARG A 219 22.19 24.40 5.22
N ALA A 220 21.78 24.33 3.96
CA ALA A 220 22.71 24.15 2.84
C ALA A 220 23.67 25.35 2.67
N LYS A 221 23.19 26.58 2.91
CA LYS A 221 23.99 27.81 2.85
C LYS A 221 23.51 28.81 3.91
N PRO A 222 23.95 28.66 5.17
CA PRO A 222 23.45 29.50 6.26
C PRO A 222 23.87 30.95 6.09
N ASP A 223 22.90 31.86 6.11
CA ASP A 223 23.11 33.29 6.09
C ASP A 223 22.44 33.94 7.29
N PHE A 224 23.24 34.28 8.30
CA PHE A 224 22.75 34.82 9.57
C PHE A 224 22.44 36.32 9.51
N ASP A 225 22.34 36.92 8.32
CA ASP A 225 21.79 38.26 8.21
C ASP A 225 20.33 38.30 8.71
N THR A 226 20.03 39.34 9.49
CA THR A 226 18.70 39.63 10.01
C THR A 226 17.91 40.53 9.06
N THR A 227 18.49 40.95 7.93
CA THR A 227 17.73 41.65 6.90
C THR A 227 16.59 40.77 6.42
N SER A 228 15.44 41.42 6.38
CA SER A 228 14.16 40.74 6.23
C SER A 228 13.73 40.58 4.76
N TYR A 229 14.46 41.26 3.87
CA TYR A 229 14.28 41.21 2.43
C TYR A 229 15.56 40.68 1.80
N THR A 230 15.46 39.47 1.28
CA THR A 230 16.55 38.81 0.58
C THR A 230 16.64 39.37 -0.84
N THR A 231 17.57 40.30 -1.06
CA THR A 231 17.99 40.71 -2.41
C THR A 231 19.15 39.86 -2.95
N GLY A 232 19.73 39.01 -2.10
CA GLY A 232 20.82 38.09 -2.42
C GLY A 232 20.36 36.72 -2.91
N THR A 233 21.34 35.84 -3.15
CA THR A 233 21.14 34.45 -3.62
C THR A 233 21.00 33.44 -2.47
N THR A 234 21.17 33.86 -1.23
CA THR A 234 21.15 33.04 -0.01
C THR A 234 19.91 33.33 0.82
N LEU A 235 19.31 32.32 1.46
CA LEU A 235 18.15 32.52 2.34
C LEU A 235 18.64 33.04 3.69
N HIS A 236 18.12 34.19 4.14
CA HIS A 236 18.54 34.83 5.38
C HIS A 236 17.80 34.27 6.60
N TYR A 237 18.45 34.28 7.76
CA TYR A 237 17.84 33.92 9.04
C TYR A 237 16.66 34.84 9.37
N GLY A 238 16.75 36.13 9.02
CA GLY A 238 15.63 37.08 9.15
C GLY A 238 14.36 36.65 8.40
N THR A 239 14.49 35.89 7.30
CA THR A 239 13.35 35.30 6.60
C THR A 239 12.70 34.20 7.42
N LEU A 240 13.48 33.31 8.05
CA LEU A 240 12.95 32.25 8.94
C LEU A 240 12.25 32.84 10.17
N GLN A 241 12.75 33.95 10.72
CA GLN A 241 12.06 34.66 11.80
C GLN A 241 10.69 35.18 11.35
N ARG A 242 10.61 35.77 10.16
CA ARG A 242 9.34 36.23 9.59
C ARG A 242 8.35 35.11 9.31
N TRP A 243 8.83 33.90 8.99
CA TRP A 243 7.97 32.71 8.88
C TRP A 243 7.26 32.42 10.20
N VAL A 244 8.00 32.40 11.31
CA VAL A 244 7.45 32.19 12.66
C VAL A 244 6.54 33.35 13.09
N GLU A 245 6.89 34.59 12.74
CA GLU A 245 6.02 35.75 12.99
C GLU A 245 4.69 35.66 12.23
N ALA A 246 4.73 35.20 10.97
CA ALA A 246 3.54 35.06 10.14
C ALA A 246 2.69 33.84 10.53
N HIS A 247 3.32 32.78 11.02
CA HIS A 247 2.69 31.51 11.36
C HIS A 247 3.16 31.04 12.75
N PRO A 248 2.49 31.48 13.83
CA PRO A 248 2.94 31.25 15.21
C PRO A 248 3.01 29.78 15.66
N ALA A 249 2.43 28.86 14.90
CA ALA A 249 2.52 27.42 15.15
C ALA A 249 3.88 26.83 14.75
N LEU A 250 4.68 27.56 13.98
CA LEU A 250 6.02 27.15 13.56
C LEU A 250 7.05 27.56 14.61
N SER A 251 8.14 26.80 14.70
CA SER A 251 9.32 27.14 15.50
C SER A 251 10.56 26.89 14.68
N ILE A 252 11.56 27.78 14.78
CA ILE A 252 12.87 27.53 14.17
C ILE A 252 13.49 26.31 14.87
N PRO A 253 14.00 25.33 14.12
CA PRO A 253 14.66 24.17 14.71
C PRO A 253 15.88 24.52 15.59
N ASP A 254 16.03 23.83 16.72
CA ASP A 254 17.10 24.06 17.71
C ASP A 254 18.52 24.03 17.11
N ASP A 255 18.74 23.19 16.09
CA ASP A 255 20.04 23.08 15.42
C ASP A 255 20.40 24.39 14.70
N ILE A 256 19.44 25.03 14.04
CA ILE A 256 19.64 26.32 13.37
C ILE A 256 19.91 27.43 14.39
N GLU A 257 19.21 27.40 15.54
CA GLU A 257 19.45 28.34 16.64
C GLU A 257 20.85 28.17 17.26
N ALA A 258 21.31 26.93 17.42
CA ALA A 258 22.65 26.64 17.92
C ALA A 258 23.75 27.17 16.97
N ILE A 259 23.59 26.97 15.66
CA ILE A 259 24.55 27.50 14.67
C ILE A 259 24.55 29.04 14.67
N LYS A 260 23.38 29.66 14.85
CA LYS A 260 23.28 31.12 14.99
C LYS A 260 24.03 31.61 16.23
N ALA A 261 23.81 30.98 17.38
CA ALA A 261 24.48 31.36 18.62
C ALA A 261 26.02 31.27 18.48
N GLU A 262 26.52 30.25 17.79
CA GLU A 262 27.95 30.12 17.47
C GLU A 262 28.44 31.25 16.54
N ASN A 263 27.68 31.60 15.50
CA ASN A 263 28.01 32.69 14.58
C ASN A 263 28.07 34.05 15.31
N ASP A 264 27.07 34.32 16.16
CA ASP A 264 26.99 35.54 16.95
C ASP A 264 28.15 35.63 17.95
N ALA A 265 28.51 34.52 18.60
CA ALA A 265 29.68 34.46 19.48
C ALA A 265 30.99 34.77 18.73
N LYS A 266 31.17 34.23 17.51
CA LYS A 266 32.32 34.54 16.66
C LYS A 266 32.37 36.01 16.27
N LYS A 267 31.26 36.61 15.81
CA LYS A 267 31.19 38.03 15.47
C LYS A 267 31.47 38.95 16.65
N VAL A 268 31.00 38.59 17.86
CA VAL A 268 31.31 39.35 19.08
C VAL A 268 32.79 39.26 19.41
N ALA A 269 33.41 38.08 19.30
CA ALA A 269 34.84 37.91 19.51
C ALA A 269 35.68 38.72 18.50
N GLU A 270 35.31 38.70 17.23
CA GLU A 270 35.94 39.51 16.17
C GLU A 270 35.81 41.01 16.44
N ARG A 271 34.63 41.49 16.83
CA ARG A 271 34.41 42.89 17.20
C ARG A 271 35.27 43.29 18.40
N LYS A 272 35.36 42.43 19.42
CA LYS A 272 36.22 42.66 20.58
C LYS A 272 37.69 42.72 20.19
N ALA A 273 38.16 41.82 19.32
CA ALA A 273 39.53 41.82 18.83
C ALA A 273 39.83 43.08 17.99
N LYS A 274 38.90 43.50 17.13
CA LYS A 274 39.02 44.73 16.34
C LYS A 274 39.06 45.97 17.21
N LEU A 275 38.16 46.08 18.18
CA LEU A 275 38.17 47.20 19.14
C LEU A 275 39.45 47.23 19.98
N ALA A 276 39.98 46.07 20.39
CA ALA A 276 41.25 46.00 21.10
C ALA A 276 42.43 46.47 20.22
N ALA A 277 42.44 46.11 18.93
CA ALA A 277 43.44 46.60 17.98
C ALA A 277 43.32 48.10 17.71
N GLU A 278 42.10 48.63 17.59
CA GLU A 278 41.83 50.07 17.44
C GLU A 278 42.28 50.84 18.69
N LEU A 279 41.99 50.36 19.89
CA LEU A 279 42.46 50.97 21.15
C LEU A 279 43.99 50.98 21.25
N ALA A 280 44.66 49.87 20.92
CA ALA A 280 46.12 49.80 20.89
C ALA A 280 46.74 50.78 19.88
N SER A 281 46.07 51.04 18.75
CA SER A 281 46.52 52.01 17.75
C SER A 281 46.37 53.48 18.19
N ILE A 282 45.43 53.76 19.11
CA ILE A 282 45.20 55.10 19.67
C ILE A 282 46.19 55.37 20.81
N ASP A 283 46.44 54.38 21.69
CA ASP A 283 47.40 54.50 22.79
C ASP A 283 48.87 54.57 22.30
N GLY A 284 49.18 53.99 21.14
CA GLY A 284 50.48 54.13 20.49
C GLY A 284 50.73 55.47 19.77
N GLY A 285 49.71 56.35 19.71
CA GLY A 285 49.77 57.63 19.00
C GLY A 285 50.10 58.85 19.88
N VAL A 286 50.43 58.66 21.15
CA VAL A 286 50.80 59.76 22.08
C VAL A 286 52.25 59.59 22.56
N VAL A 287 53.20 59.82 21.65
CA VAL A 287 54.56 60.35 21.89
C VAL A 287 55.01 60.85 20.49
N GLU A 288 55.26 62.11 20.17
CA GLU A 288 55.86 63.26 20.87
C GLU A 288 55.04 64.56 20.72
#